data_AF-A0A085N7Z9-F1
#
_entry.id   AF-A0A085N7Z9-F1
#
_cell.length_a   1.000
_cell.length_b   1.000
_cell.length_c   1.000
_cell.angle_alpha   90.00
_cell.angle_beta   90.00
_cell.angle_gamma   90.00
#
_symmetry.space_group_name_H-M   'P 1'
#
loop_
_entity.id
_entity.type
_entity.pdbx_description
1 polymer ?
#
loop_
_entity_poly.entity_id
_entity_poly.type
_entity_poly.pdbx_seq_one_letter_code
_entity_poly.pdbx_strand_id
1 'polypeptide(L)'
;YLRFRSLVPIGDRLSIECIIDQLDKQIEPFVASIIVVVDKFQTWQLQQYTRHLCITMPAIREQLLNTLCLLFEIIIAYRVLVSEPFHFPKFILRIRLPYNKRRQWSLGHSGQCQVAFSLKFPQYAEIVILTLPDGTKRSGQVLEVAGSKAIVQVFEGTSGIDAKNTTCEFTGDILRIPVSEDMLGRIFNGSGKPIDKGPAVLAEDFLDINGQPINPKGRIYPEEMIQTGISAIDGMNSIARGQKIPIFSAAGLPHNEIAAQICRQAGLVKFSNKDILDSDDNFAIVFAAMGVNMETARFFKQDFEENGSMDNVCLFLNLANDPTIERIITPRLALTTAEFLAYQCEKHVLVILTDMSSYAEALREVSAAREEVPGRRGFPGYMYTDLATIYERAGRVEGRNGSITQIPILTMPNDDITHPIPDLTGYITEGQIYVDRQLHNRQIYPPINVLPSLSRLMKSAIGEGMTREDHSDVSNQLYACYAIGKDVQAMKAVVGEEALSADDLLYLEFLTKFEKNFISQGNYENRTVFDTLDIGWQLLRIFPREMLKRIPKKVLDKYYPRDAAGRGHRDESNL
;
A
#
# COMPACT_ATOMS: atom_id res chain seq x y z
N TYR A 1 -19.23 9.95 52.41
CA TYR A 1 -20.59 10.45 52.12
C TYR A 1 -21.37 10.84 53.40
N LEU A 2 -21.40 10.05 54.48
CA LEU A 2 -22.05 10.46 55.76
C LEU A 2 -21.20 11.36 56.71
N ARG A 3 -20.17 12.04 56.20
CA ARG A 3 -19.60 13.28 56.79
C ARG A 3 -20.05 14.56 56.06
N PHE A 4 -20.77 14.41 54.94
CA PHE A 4 -21.36 15.49 54.15
C PHE A 4 -22.80 15.83 54.58
N ARG A 5 -23.40 15.02 55.47
CA ARG A 5 -24.57 15.43 56.29
C ARG A 5 -24.09 16.43 57.35
N SER A 6 -23.97 17.70 56.96
CA SER A 6 -24.39 18.85 57.76
C SER A 6 -23.75 18.99 59.17
N LEU A 7 -22.87 19.94 59.50
CA LEU A 7 -22.57 21.28 58.95
C LEU A 7 -23.76 22.19 58.58
N VAL A 8 -25.02 21.77 58.78
CA VAL A 8 -26.23 22.62 58.74
C VAL A 8 -27.31 22.02 59.67
N PRO A 9 -28.09 22.81 60.45
CA PRO A 9 -28.87 22.29 61.59
C PRO A 9 -30.28 21.77 61.25
N ILE A 10 -30.66 20.72 61.98
CA ILE A 10 -31.94 20.32 62.63
C ILE A 10 -33.24 20.92 62.04
N GLY A 11 -33.95 20.14 61.22
CA GLY A 11 -35.33 20.44 60.78
C GLY A 11 -36.07 19.22 60.20
N ASP A 12 -35.58 18.64 59.10
CA ASP A 12 -36.37 17.67 58.31
C ASP A 12 -35.68 16.30 58.16
N ARG A 13 -35.77 15.46 59.19
CA ARG A 13 -35.13 14.13 59.27
C ARG A 13 -35.98 12.94 58.78
N LEU A 14 -37.21 13.12 58.29
CA LEU A 14 -38.17 12.02 58.16
C LEU A 14 -38.40 11.41 56.75
N SER A 15 -37.71 11.87 55.69
CA SER A 15 -37.92 11.34 54.33
C SER A 15 -36.76 10.49 53.75
N ILE A 16 -35.64 10.35 54.47
CA ILE A 16 -34.42 9.70 53.94
C ILE A 16 -34.29 8.22 54.37
N GLU A 17 -35.01 7.78 55.41
CA GLU A 17 -34.99 6.38 55.85
C GLU A 17 -35.68 5.42 54.86
N CYS A 18 -36.57 5.90 54.00
CA CYS A 18 -37.30 5.05 53.03
C CYS A 18 -36.48 4.67 51.78
N ILE A 19 -35.42 5.43 51.46
CA ILE A 19 -34.59 5.22 50.25
C ILE A 19 -33.41 4.25 50.53
N ILE A 20 -32.96 4.20 51.79
CA ILE A 20 -31.83 3.36 52.22
C ILE A 20 -32.23 1.88 52.23
N ASP A 21 -33.50 1.57 52.52
CA ASP A 21 -34.02 0.20 52.58
C ASP A 21 -34.18 -0.48 51.19
N GLN A 22 -34.18 0.30 50.09
CA GLN A 22 -34.25 -0.23 48.72
C GLN A 22 -32.88 -0.52 48.08
N LEU A 23 -31.80 0.09 48.58
CA LEU A 23 -30.44 -0.11 48.08
C LEU A 23 -29.75 -1.34 48.68
N ASP A 24 -30.15 -1.76 49.89
CA ASP A 24 -29.57 -2.88 50.65
C ASP A 24 -29.95 -4.30 50.14
N LYS A 25 -30.70 -4.44 49.03
CA LYS A 25 -31.14 -5.76 48.51
C LYS A 25 -30.60 -6.20 47.16
N GLN A 26 -29.76 -5.43 46.45
CA GLN A 26 -29.24 -5.83 45.12
C GLN A 26 -27.71 -5.98 44.99
N ILE A 27 -26.93 -5.76 46.07
CA ILE A 27 -25.46 -5.81 46.06
C ILE A 27 -24.88 -7.24 46.20
N GLU A 28 -25.70 -8.28 46.39
CA GLU A 28 -25.22 -9.60 46.80
C GLU A 28 -24.47 -10.53 45.79
N PRO A 29 -24.45 -10.40 44.44
CA PRO A 29 -23.78 -11.43 43.61
C PRO A 29 -22.37 -11.17 43.06
N PHE A 30 -21.79 -9.96 43.12
CA PHE A 30 -20.59 -9.63 42.29
C PHE A 30 -19.21 -9.80 42.98
N VAL A 31 -19.18 -10.09 44.28
CA VAL A 31 -17.95 -10.19 45.09
C VAL A 31 -17.24 -11.56 44.95
N ALA A 32 -17.86 -12.54 44.30
CA ALA A 32 -17.37 -13.93 44.31
C ALA A 32 -16.23 -14.28 43.34
N SER A 33 -15.57 -13.34 42.65
CA SER A 33 -14.63 -13.68 41.56
C SER A 33 -13.20 -13.13 41.68
N ILE A 34 -12.86 -12.36 42.72
CA ILE A 34 -11.52 -11.76 42.90
C ILE A 34 -10.72 -12.55 43.96
N ILE A 35 -10.73 -13.88 43.83
CA ILE A 35 -9.81 -14.78 44.52
C ILE A 35 -9.16 -15.60 43.42
N VAL A 36 -7.88 -15.35 43.16
CA VAL A 36 -6.83 -16.26 42.64
C VAL A 36 -5.71 -15.34 42.11
N VAL A 37 -4.49 -15.55 42.62
CA VAL A 37 -3.20 -14.95 42.23
C VAL A 37 -2.82 -13.60 42.86
N VAL A 38 -2.10 -13.64 44.00
CA VAL A 38 -0.86 -12.88 44.36
C VAL A 38 -0.37 -13.48 45.71
N ASP A 39 0.10 -14.72 45.82
CA ASP A 39 1.37 -15.38 45.42
C ASP A 39 2.61 -15.07 46.32
N LYS A 40 3.14 -16.11 47.00
CA LYS A 40 4.50 -16.37 47.59
C LYS A 40 5.28 -15.30 48.42
N PHE A 41 5.52 -15.61 49.72
CA PHE A 41 6.81 -15.68 50.50
C PHE A 41 8.02 -14.76 50.12
N GLN A 42 8.90 -14.17 50.97
CA GLN A 42 9.14 -14.10 52.43
C GLN A 42 10.36 -13.16 52.78
N THR A 43 10.43 -12.67 54.04
CA THR A 43 11.59 -12.35 54.94
C THR A 43 12.68 -11.28 54.64
N TRP A 44 12.82 -10.23 55.50
CA TRP A 44 14.08 -9.88 56.25
C TRP A 44 14.02 -8.66 57.24
N GLN A 45 13.04 -7.76 57.24
CA GLN A 45 13.12 -6.50 58.04
C GLN A 45 12.20 -6.38 59.27
N LEU A 46 11.67 -7.50 59.78
CA LEU A 46 10.71 -7.51 60.89
C LEU A 46 11.33 -7.58 62.31
N GLN A 47 12.66 -7.40 62.46
CA GLN A 47 13.36 -7.62 63.74
C GLN A 47 14.01 -6.41 64.43
N GLN A 48 14.05 -5.21 63.82
CA GLN A 48 14.80 -4.08 64.40
C GLN A 48 13.92 -2.96 65.01
N TYR A 49 12.68 -2.75 64.55
CA TYR A 49 11.87 -1.62 65.01
C TYR A 49 10.96 -1.91 66.23
N THR A 50 10.86 -3.16 66.66
CA THR A 50 10.05 -3.57 67.84
C THR A 50 10.70 -3.29 69.19
N ARG A 51 11.96 -2.82 69.24
CA ARG A 51 12.70 -2.63 70.51
C ARG A 51 12.67 -1.23 71.12
N HIS A 52 12.40 -0.15 70.39
CA HIS A 52 12.55 1.22 70.93
C HIS A 52 11.27 1.94 71.37
N LEU A 53 10.07 1.44 71.05
CA LEU A 53 8.79 2.07 71.44
C LEU A 53 8.05 1.36 72.60
N CYS A 54 8.65 0.35 73.24
CA CYS A 54 8.01 -0.44 74.30
C CYS A 54 8.06 0.17 75.72
N ILE A 55 8.67 1.34 75.95
CA ILE A 55 9.14 1.69 77.30
C ILE A 55 8.33 2.79 78.03
N THR A 56 7.45 3.58 77.38
CA THR A 56 6.93 4.78 78.06
C THR A 56 5.43 5.00 78.21
N MET A 57 4.49 4.18 77.67
CA MET A 57 3.06 4.33 78.00
C MET A 57 2.21 3.14 77.49
N PRO A 58 1.65 2.26 78.35
CA PRO A 58 0.96 1.04 77.90
C PRO A 58 -0.50 1.24 77.43
N ALA A 59 -1.14 2.35 77.77
CA ALA A 59 -2.60 2.50 77.66
C ALA A 59 -3.12 3.12 76.34
N ILE A 60 -2.24 3.54 75.43
CA ILE A 60 -2.63 4.22 74.16
C ILE A 60 -2.08 3.45 72.94
N ARG A 61 -1.77 2.17 73.10
CA ARG A 61 -0.98 1.38 72.13
C ARG A 61 -1.83 0.65 71.07
N GLU A 62 -3.03 0.21 71.40
CA GLU A 62 -3.87 -0.58 70.46
C GLU A 62 -4.67 0.27 69.47
N GLN A 63 -5.15 1.44 69.89
CA GLN A 63 -5.97 2.29 69.02
C GLN A 63 -5.13 3.13 68.03
N LEU A 64 -3.94 3.59 68.42
CA LEU A 64 -3.10 4.40 67.54
C LEU A 64 -2.39 3.57 66.46
N LEU A 65 -2.02 2.30 66.75
CA LEU A 65 -1.40 1.41 65.74
C LEU A 65 -2.38 0.95 64.66
N ASN A 66 -3.61 0.55 65.05
CA ASN A 66 -4.59 0.04 64.09
C ASN A 66 -5.10 1.13 63.13
N THR A 67 -5.13 2.38 63.58
CA THR A 67 -5.60 3.50 62.76
C THR A 67 -4.50 4.01 61.81
N LEU A 68 -3.23 3.99 62.22
CA LEU A 68 -2.10 4.41 61.38
C LEU A 68 -1.75 3.36 60.31
N CYS A 69 -1.87 2.06 60.59
CA CYS A 69 -1.64 1.01 59.60
C CYS A 69 -2.66 1.03 58.45
N LEU A 70 -3.96 1.18 58.78
CA LEU A 70 -5.01 1.21 57.75
C LEU A 70 -4.91 2.44 56.85
N LEU A 71 -4.51 3.59 57.39
CA LEU A 71 -4.35 4.82 56.62
C LEU A 71 -3.12 4.79 55.70
N PHE A 72 -2.03 4.13 56.09
CA PHE A 72 -0.82 4.05 55.26
C PHE A 72 -0.95 3.03 54.11
N GLU A 73 -1.61 1.89 54.32
CA GLU A 73 -1.84 0.91 53.23
C GLU A 73 -2.76 1.46 52.14
N ILE A 74 -3.79 2.22 52.52
CA ILE A 74 -4.73 2.80 51.55
C ILE A 74 -4.05 3.93 50.75
N ILE A 75 -3.21 4.76 51.38
CA ILE A 75 -2.58 5.91 50.72
C ILE A 75 -1.46 5.48 49.77
N ILE A 76 -0.70 4.42 50.06
CA ILE A 76 0.38 3.95 49.15
C ILE A 76 -0.19 3.17 47.97
N ALA A 77 -1.18 2.29 48.19
CA ALA A 77 -1.78 1.52 47.10
C ALA A 77 -2.47 2.41 46.07
N TYR A 78 -3.11 3.51 46.50
CA TYR A 78 -3.81 4.42 45.59
C TYR A 78 -2.87 5.33 44.79
N ARG A 79 -1.67 5.65 45.31
CA ARG A 79 -0.76 6.61 44.69
C ARG A 79 0.22 5.99 43.68
N VAL A 80 0.45 4.68 43.72
CA VAL A 80 1.39 4.01 42.79
C VAL A 80 0.70 3.53 41.50
N LEU A 81 -0.62 3.32 41.51
CA LEU A 81 -1.32 2.68 40.39
C LEU A 81 -1.78 3.60 39.23
N VAL A 82 -1.59 4.94 39.32
CA VAL A 82 -2.22 5.87 38.35
C VAL A 82 -1.24 6.78 37.57
N SER A 83 0.09 6.56 37.58
CA SER A 83 0.99 7.43 36.81
C SER A 83 2.15 6.72 36.08
N GLU A 84 1.94 6.60 34.76
CA GLU A 84 2.85 6.47 33.60
C GLU A 84 3.61 5.16 33.27
N PRO A 85 3.67 4.75 31.97
CA PRO A 85 4.33 3.53 31.53
C PRO A 85 5.78 3.80 31.06
N PHE A 86 6.76 3.21 31.74
CA PHE A 86 8.14 3.08 31.24
C PHE A 86 8.39 1.65 30.74
N HIS A 87 9.01 1.55 29.57
CA HIS A 87 9.43 0.33 28.86
C HIS A 87 10.35 -0.59 29.67
N PHE A 88 10.12 -1.91 29.64
CA PHE A 88 11.11 -3.00 29.45
C PHE A 88 10.42 -4.38 29.34
N PRO A 89 11.12 -5.42 28.81
CA PRO A 89 10.67 -6.28 27.74
C PRO A 89 9.79 -7.44 28.22
N LYS A 90 8.67 -7.69 27.53
CA LYS A 90 7.76 -8.80 27.85
C LYS A 90 8.14 -10.06 27.07
N PHE A 91 8.94 -10.93 27.70
CA PHE A 91 8.85 -12.37 27.45
C PHE A 91 7.48 -12.85 27.95
N ILE A 92 6.47 -12.84 27.07
CA ILE A 92 5.18 -13.47 27.34
C ILE A 92 5.29 -14.94 26.93
N LEU A 93 5.44 -15.81 27.93
CA LEU A 93 5.05 -17.21 27.81
C LEU A 93 3.52 -17.24 27.62
N ARG A 94 3.09 -17.16 26.36
CA ARG A 94 1.69 -17.27 25.95
C ARG A 94 1.32 -18.76 26.08
N ILE A 95 0.66 -19.12 27.18
CA ILE A 95 0.02 -20.42 27.32
C ILE A 95 -1.10 -20.47 26.26
N ARG A 96 -0.80 -21.12 25.14
CA ARG A 96 -1.71 -21.39 24.03
C ARG A 96 -2.71 -22.44 24.53
N LEU A 97 -3.82 -22.03 25.12
CA LEU A 97 -4.95 -22.92 25.35
C LEU A 97 -5.55 -23.26 23.97
N PRO A 98 -5.56 -24.53 23.52
CA PRO A 98 -6.21 -24.90 22.28
C PRO A 98 -7.72 -24.78 22.48
N TYR A 99 -8.31 -23.70 21.98
CA TYR A 99 -9.74 -23.43 22.04
C TYR A 99 -10.48 -24.27 21.00
N ASN A 100 -10.53 -25.59 21.21
CA ASN A 100 -11.12 -26.54 20.28
C ASN A 100 -12.66 -26.57 20.45
N LYS A 101 -13.37 -25.60 19.87
CA LYS A 101 -14.85 -25.58 19.86
C LYS A 101 -15.41 -26.32 18.64
N ARG A 102 -15.50 -27.65 18.72
CA ARG A 102 -16.44 -28.41 17.87
C ARG A 102 -17.87 -28.15 18.37
N ARG A 103 -18.68 -27.41 17.62
CA ARG A 103 -20.11 -27.18 17.93
C ARG A 103 -20.96 -27.41 16.69
N GLN A 104 -22.19 -27.84 16.90
CA GLN A 104 -23.15 -28.20 15.86
C GLN A 104 -23.73 -26.92 15.26
N TRP A 105 -23.64 -26.76 13.93
CA TRP A 105 -24.00 -25.52 13.23
C TRP A 105 -25.25 -25.73 12.36
N SER A 106 -26.15 -24.75 12.35
CA SER A 106 -27.18 -24.63 11.31
C SER A 106 -26.60 -23.79 10.17
N LEU A 107 -26.03 -24.45 9.17
CA LEU A 107 -25.54 -23.80 7.95
C LEU A 107 -26.74 -23.39 7.07
N GLY A 108 -26.83 -22.11 6.73
CA GLY A 108 -27.64 -21.63 5.61
C GLY A 108 -26.71 -21.24 4.47
N HIS A 109 -26.92 -21.79 3.28
CA HIS A 109 -26.19 -21.42 2.07
C HIS A 109 -27.00 -20.36 1.30
N SER A 110 -26.45 -19.16 1.17
CA SER A 110 -27.01 -18.12 0.30
C SER A 110 -25.86 -17.44 -0.44
N GLY A 111 -25.81 -17.59 -1.77
CA GLY A 111 -24.79 -16.99 -2.63
C GLY A 111 -23.52 -17.84 -2.84
N GLN A 112 -22.72 -17.46 -3.84
CA GLN A 112 -21.59 -18.27 -4.34
C GLN A 112 -20.42 -18.42 -3.35
N CYS A 113 -20.33 -17.58 -2.30
CA CYS A 113 -19.13 -17.54 -1.42
C CYS A 113 -19.40 -17.38 0.09
N GLN A 114 -20.65 -17.45 0.57
CA GLN A 114 -20.98 -17.08 1.95
C GLN A 114 -21.57 -18.23 2.77
N VAL A 115 -21.18 -18.28 4.04
CA VAL A 115 -21.68 -19.26 5.02
C VAL A 115 -22.03 -18.55 6.32
N ALA A 116 -23.26 -18.77 6.80
CA ALA A 116 -23.71 -18.22 8.08
C ALA A 116 -23.44 -19.19 9.24
N PHE A 117 -22.85 -18.69 10.32
CA PHE A 117 -22.58 -19.44 11.56
C PHE A 117 -23.24 -18.77 12.76
N SER A 118 -23.64 -19.56 13.77
CA SER A 118 -24.19 -19.05 15.04
C SER A 118 -23.20 -19.24 16.19
N LEU A 119 -22.51 -18.17 16.58
CA LEU A 119 -21.37 -18.15 17.50
C LEU A 119 -21.58 -17.22 18.70
N LYS A 120 -20.70 -17.33 19.69
CA LYS A 120 -20.63 -16.39 20.81
C LYS A 120 -19.44 -15.46 20.60
N PHE A 121 -19.71 -14.16 20.49
CA PHE A 121 -18.72 -13.08 20.30
C PHE A 121 -17.84 -13.21 19.04
N PRO A 122 -18.42 -13.31 17.82
CA PRO A 122 -17.60 -13.25 16.61
C PRO A 122 -17.02 -11.84 16.42
N GLN A 123 -15.79 -11.74 15.92
CA GLN A 123 -15.16 -10.47 15.58
C GLN A 123 -15.29 -10.16 14.08
N TYR A 124 -15.34 -8.87 13.74
CA TYR A 124 -15.32 -8.42 12.34
C TYR A 124 -13.94 -8.65 11.73
N ALA A 125 -13.89 -9.06 10.46
CA ALA A 125 -12.65 -9.34 9.71
C ALA A 125 -11.77 -10.47 10.28
N GLU A 126 -12.31 -11.27 11.20
CA GLU A 126 -11.63 -12.43 11.80
C GLU A 126 -11.40 -13.54 10.77
N ILE A 127 -10.24 -14.21 10.84
CA ILE A 127 -9.94 -15.36 9.98
C ILE A 127 -10.52 -16.65 10.53
N VAL A 128 -11.03 -17.44 9.60
CA VAL A 128 -11.72 -18.69 9.85
C VAL A 128 -11.13 -19.78 8.96
N ILE A 129 -10.91 -20.97 9.54
CA ILE A 129 -10.43 -22.14 8.82
C ILE A 129 -11.57 -23.16 8.75
N LEU A 130 -12.03 -23.45 7.53
CA LEU A 130 -13.04 -24.44 7.26
C LEU A 130 -12.35 -25.76 6.89
N THR A 131 -12.68 -26.85 7.59
CA THR A 131 -12.25 -28.20 7.23
C THR A 131 -13.46 -28.94 6.69
N LEU A 132 -13.43 -29.24 5.38
CA LEU A 132 -14.48 -29.94 4.66
C LEU A 132 -14.52 -31.43 5.06
N PRO A 133 -15.59 -32.16 4.70
CA PRO A 133 -15.73 -33.59 5.01
C PRO A 133 -14.66 -34.47 4.37
N ASP A 134 -14.10 -34.04 3.23
CA ASP A 134 -12.99 -34.67 2.53
C ASP A 134 -11.63 -34.42 3.21
N GLY A 135 -11.60 -33.60 4.28
CA GLY A 135 -10.39 -33.18 4.98
C GLY A 135 -9.67 -32.00 4.35
N THR A 136 -10.16 -31.45 3.23
CA THR A 136 -9.57 -30.25 2.63
C THR A 136 -9.80 -29.04 3.52
N LYS A 137 -8.77 -28.21 3.66
CA LYS A 137 -8.84 -26.98 4.45
C LYS A 137 -8.99 -25.79 3.53
N ARG A 138 -9.97 -24.94 3.84
CA ARG A 138 -10.23 -23.67 3.17
C ARG A 138 -10.15 -22.52 4.18
N SER A 139 -9.81 -21.34 3.68
CA SER A 139 -9.70 -20.14 4.50
C SER A 139 -10.89 -19.24 4.23
N GLY A 140 -11.31 -18.49 5.22
CA GLY A 140 -12.35 -17.50 5.07
C GLY A 140 -12.20 -16.35 6.04
N GLN A 141 -12.98 -15.30 5.78
CA GLN A 141 -12.98 -14.09 6.58
C GLN A 141 -14.41 -13.76 7.02
N VAL A 142 -14.59 -13.36 8.27
CA VAL A 142 -15.87 -12.85 8.77
C VAL A 142 -16.14 -11.48 8.14
N LEU A 143 -17.22 -11.38 7.37
CA LEU A 143 -17.66 -10.14 6.73
C LEU A 143 -18.63 -9.34 7.59
N GLU A 144 -19.56 -10.02 8.28
CA GLU A 144 -20.60 -9.34 9.04
C GLU A 144 -20.93 -10.12 10.31
N VAL A 145 -21.19 -9.38 11.37
CA VAL A 145 -21.60 -9.92 12.66
C VAL A 145 -22.90 -9.25 13.11
N ALA A 146 -23.94 -10.04 13.26
CA ALA A 146 -25.24 -9.62 13.75
C ALA A 146 -25.60 -10.43 15.01
N GLY A 147 -25.26 -9.88 16.19
CA GLY A 147 -25.48 -10.53 17.48
C GLY A 147 -24.70 -11.84 17.61
N SER A 148 -25.40 -12.97 17.57
CA SER A 148 -24.77 -14.30 17.59
C SER A 148 -24.55 -14.88 16.20
N LYS A 149 -24.91 -14.19 15.11
CA LYS A 149 -24.71 -14.67 13.75
C LYS A 149 -23.47 -14.02 13.14
N ALA A 150 -22.65 -14.82 12.46
CA ALA A 150 -21.51 -14.35 11.68
C ALA A 150 -21.65 -14.85 10.24
N ILE A 151 -21.45 -13.95 9.28
CA ILE A 151 -21.38 -14.27 7.85
C ILE A 151 -19.90 -14.37 7.48
N VAL A 152 -19.48 -15.54 7.03
CA VAL A 152 -18.10 -15.82 6.62
C VAL A 152 -18.04 -15.97 5.11
N GLN A 153 -17.09 -15.27 4.50
CA GLN A 153 -16.75 -15.43 3.09
C GLN A 153 -15.60 -16.42 2.95
N VAL A 154 -15.79 -17.47 2.14
CA VAL A 154 -14.77 -18.51 1.90
C VAL A 154 -13.96 -18.14 0.67
N PHE A 155 -12.63 -18.09 0.78
CA PHE A 155 -11.74 -17.63 -0.28
C PHE A 155 -11.73 -18.58 -1.47
N GLU A 156 -11.63 -19.89 -1.24
CA GLU A 156 -11.58 -20.91 -2.28
C GLU A 156 -12.97 -21.33 -2.80
N GLY A 157 -14.03 -20.62 -2.41
CA GLY A 157 -15.42 -20.87 -2.80
C GLY A 157 -16.16 -21.88 -1.91
N THR A 158 -17.44 -22.08 -2.18
CA THR A 158 -18.36 -22.89 -1.34
C THR A 158 -18.63 -24.30 -1.87
N SER A 159 -18.06 -24.67 -3.02
CA SER A 159 -18.26 -25.99 -3.64
C SER A 159 -17.81 -27.13 -2.73
N GLY A 160 -18.72 -28.05 -2.40
CA GLY A 160 -18.42 -29.20 -1.54
C GLY A 160 -18.56 -28.96 -0.03
N ILE A 161 -19.02 -27.78 0.39
CA ILE A 161 -19.29 -27.50 1.81
C ILE A 161 -20.63 -28.12 2.22
N ASP A 162 -20.55 -29.16 3.07
CA ASP A 162 -21.72 -29.78 3.70
C ASP A 162 -22.13 -29.02 4.98
N ALA A 163 -23.44 -28.90 5.22
CA ALA A 163 -23.99 -28.23 6.39
C ALA A 163 -23.72 -28.98 7.71
N LYS A 164 -23.61 -30.32 7.67
CA LYS A 164 -23.47 -31.14 8.89
C LYS A 164 -22.04 -31.54 9.20
N ASN A 165 -21.28 -31.93 8.18
CA ASN A 165 -19.97 -32.55 8.38
C ASN A 165 -18.79 -31.56 8.25
N THR A 166 -19.02 -30.33 7.79
CA THR A 166 -17.97 -29.31 7.73
C THR A 166 -17.70 -28.76 9.13
N THR A 167 -16.43 -28.73 9.52
CA THR A 167 -15.99 -28.11 10.77
C THR A 167 -15.34 -26.77 10.50
N CYS A 168 -15.47 -25.85 11.43
CA CYS A 168 -15.11 -24.45 11.25
C CYS A 168 -14.40 -23.97 12.51
N GLU A 169 -13.14 -23.56 12.38
CA GLU A 169 -12.29 -23.10 13.47
C GLU A 169 -12.05 -21.59 13.32
N PHE A 170 -12.47 -20.84 14.33
CA PHE A 170 -12.29 -19.39 14.41
C PHE A 170 -10.95 -19.10 15.08
N THR A 171 -10.09 -18.33 14.41
CA THR A 171 -8.71 -18.10 14.88
C THR A 171 -8.62 -17.07 16.02
N GLY A 172 -9.62 -16.21 16.18
CA GLY A 172 -9.65 -15.14 17.18
C GLY A 172 -8.81 -13.91 16.83
N ASP A 173 -8.29 -13.84 15.60
CA ASP A 173 -7.43 -12.75 15.12
C ASP A 173 -7.77 -12.41 13.66
N ILE A 174 -7.35 -11.23 13.24
CA ILE A 174 -7.49 -10.75 11.86
C ILE A 174 -6.44 -11.40 10.94
N LEU A 175 -6.60 -11.20 9.62
CA LEU A 175 -5.65 -11.73 8.64
C LEU A 175 -4.28 -11.07 8.79
N ARG A 176 -3.30 -11.86 9.22
CA ARG A 176 -1.90 -11.45 9.32
C ARG A 176 -1.04 -12.26 8.36
N ILE A 177 -0.13 -11.58 7.67
CA ILE A 177 0.87 -12.21 6.81
C ILE A 177 2.17 -12.39 7.60
N PRO A 178 2.83 -13.56 7.52
CA PRO A 178 4.19 -13.71 7.99
C PRO A 178 5.13 -12.92 7.06
N VAL A 179 5.82 -11.92 7.61
CA VAL A 179 6.82 -11.13 6.87
C VAL A 179 8.22 -11.51 7.29
N SER A 180 9.14 -11.51 6.32
CA SER A 180 10.58 -11.69 6.53
C SER A 180 11.34 -11.13 5.34
N GLU A 181 12.60 -10.77 5.55
CA GLU A 181 13.50 -10.36 4.45
C GLU A 181 13.73 -11.50 3.45
N ASP A 182 13.63 -12.76 3.90
CA ASP A 182 13.75 -13.99 3.09
C ASP A 182 12.62 -14.17 2.04
N MET A 183 11.68 -13.23 1.97
CA MET A 183 10.64 -13.19 0.94
C MET A 183 11.15 -12.63 -0.40
N LEU A 184 12.28 -11.92 -0.40
CA LEU A 184 12.96 -11.52 -1.64
C LEU A 184 13.54 -12.77 -2.33
N GLY A 185 13.43 -12.85 -3.66
CA GLY A 185 13.80 -14.06 -4.41
C GLY A 185 12.70 -15.10 -4.52
N ARG A 186 11.52 -14.85 -3.92
CA ARG A 186 10.47 -15.88 -3.77
C ARG A 186 9.19 -15.56 -4.49
N ILE A 187 8.46 -16.65 -4.79
CA ILE A 187 7.18 -16.60 -5.49
C ILE A 187 6.08 -17.18 -4.61
N PHE A 188 5.06 -16.37 -4.36
CA PHE A 188 3.87 -16.67 -3.58
C PHE A 188 2.63 -16.63 -4.46
N ASN A 189 1.58 -17.35 -4.03
CA ASN A 189 0.25 -17.20 -4.62
C ASN A 189 -0.51 -15.99 -4.03
N GLY A 190 -1.73 -15.74 -4.52
CA GLY A 190 -2.61 -14.68 -4.02
C GLY A 190 -3.06 -14.81 -2.55
N SER A 191 -2.80 -15.96 -1.92
CA SER A 191 -3.04 -16.22 -0.49
C SER A 191 -1.75 -16.18 0.36
N GLY A 192 -0.60 -15.80 -0.21
CA GLY A 192 0.69 -15.73 0.50
C GLY A 192 1.36 -17.10 0.74
N LYS A 193 0.91 -18.16 0.07
CA LYS A 193 1.53 -19.49 0.14
C LYS A 193 2.62 -19.63 -0.92
N PRO A 194 3.78 -20.24 -0.61
CA PRO A 194 4.82 -20.53 -1.59
C PRO A 194 4.34 -21.33 -2.80
N ILE A 195 4.73 -20.93 -4.01
CA ILE A 195 4.54 -21.72 -5.24
C ILE A 195 5.85 -22.11 -5.93
N ASP A 196 6.97 -21.61 -5.42
CA ASP A 196 8.34 -21.90 -5.86
C ASP A 196 8.88 -23.27 -5.38
N LYS A 197 8.06 -24.08 -4.70
CA LYS A 197 8.46 -25.33 -4.00
C LYS A 197 9.48 -25.13 -2.89
N GLY A 198 9.71 -23.89 -2.46
CA GLY A 198 10.50 -23.58 -1.27
C GLY A 198 9.75 -23.91 0.03
N PRO A 199 10.44 -23.88 1.17
CA PRO A 199 9.81 -24.05 2.48
C PRO A 199 8.81 -22.91 2.78
N ALA A 200 8.00 -23.08 3.83
CA ALA A 200 7.20 -21.99 4.36
C ALA A 200 8.10 -20.86 4.86
N VAL A 201 7.63 -19.61 4.75
CA VAL A 201 8.36 -18.42 5.23
C VAL A 201 8.52 -18.52 6.75
N LEU A 202 9.74 -18.34 7.22
CA LEU A 202 10.02 -18.20 8.64
C LEU A 202 9.75 -16.74 9.03
N ALA A 203 8.64 -16.50 9.69
CA ALA A 203 8.20 -15.14 10.00
C ALA A 203 9.11 -14.47 11.04
N GLU A 204 9.58 -13.26 10.74
CA GLU A 204 10.19 -12.36 11.71
C GLU A 204 9.10 -11.66 12.53
N ASP A 205 8.02 -11.23 11.84
CA ASP A 205 6.84 -10.66 12.46
C ASP A 205 5.56 -11.06 11.69
N PHE A 206 4.41 -10.88 12.34
CA PHE A 206 3.08 -11.08 11.77
C PHE A 206 2.34 -9.75 11.69
N LEU A 207 2.29 -9.19 10.48
CA LEU A 207 1.67 -7.89 10.21
C LEU A 207 0.26 -8.04 9.65
N ASP A 208 -0.63 -7.13 10.04
CA ASP A 208 -1.98 -7.01 9.47
C ASP A 208 -1.90 -6.56 8.00
N ILE A 209 -2.61 -7.26 7.12
CA ILE A 209 -2.61 -6.97 5.68
C ILE A 209 -3.25 -5.62 5.34
N ASN A 210 -4.13 -5.11 6.21
CA ASN A 210 -4.77 -3.81 6.01
C ASN A 210 -3.80 -2.63 6.21
N GLY A 211 -2.62 -2.90 6.80
CA GLY A 211 -1.62 -1.88 7.10
C GLY A 211 -2.07 -0.91 8.20
N GLN A 212 -1.24 0.10 8.43
CA GLN A 212 -1.56 1.21 9.34
C GLN A 212 -1.53 2.53 8.58
N PRO A 213 -2.50 3.44 8.81
CA PRO A 213 -2.51 4.72 8.13
C PRO A 213 -1.29 5.55 8.56
N ILE A 214 -0.54 6.05 7.58
CA ILE A 214 0.62 6.91 7.82
C ILE A 214 0.14 8.29 8.26
N ASN A 215 0.67 8.81 9.37
CA ASN A 215 0.36 10.16 9.83
C ASN A 215 0.81 11.21 8.79
N PRO A 216 -0.07 12.10 8.30
CA PRO A 216 0.28 13.11 7.32
C PRO A 216 1.43 14.02 7.73
N LYS A 217 1.57 14.32 9.03
CA LYS A 217 2.68 15.16 9.54
C LYS A 217 4.04 14.46 9.43
N GLY A 218 4.05 13.14 9.55
CA GLY A 218 5.26 12.33 9.45
C GLY A 218 5.61 11.94 8.02
N ARG A 219 4.92 12.47 7.00
CA ARG A 219 5.25 12.21 5.59
C ARG A 219 6.26 13.23 5.09
N ILE A 220 7.26 12.75 4.37
CA ILE A 220 8.23 13.58 3.65
C ILE A 220 7.77 13.71 2.20
N TYR A 221 7.94 14.91 1.63
CA TYR A 221 7.60 15.18 0.24
C TYR A 221 8.61 14.51 -0.72
N PRO A 222 8.15 13.80 -1.77
CA PRO A 222 9.03 13.21 -2.78
C PRO A 222 9.75 14.25 -3.66
N GLU A 223 11.09 14.20 -3.66
CA GLU A 223 11.92 15.11 -4.48
C GLU A 223 12.91 14.37 -5.41
N GLU A 224 13.26 13.12 -5.13
CA GLU A 224 14.21 12.37 -5.94
C GLU A 224 13.54 11.77 -7.18
N MET A 225 14.14 11.93 -8.36
CA MET A 225 13.66 11.31 -9.59
C MET A 225 14.10 9.85 -9.70
N ILE A 226 13.17 8.98 -10.11
CA ILE A 226 13.46 7.63 -10.58
C ILE A 226 13.68 7.70 -12.09
N GLN A 227 14.80 7.17 -12.55
CA GLN A 227 15.05 6.93 -13.97
C GLN A 227 14.45 5.57 -14.33
N THR A 228 13.50 5.57 -15.27
CA THR A 228 12.86 4.35 -15.77
C THR A 228 13.53 3.82 -17.03
N GLY A 229 14.39 4.61 -17.68
CA GLY A 229 15.04 4.27 -18.94
C GLY A 229 14.16 4.54 -20.17
N ILE A 230 12.88 4.86 -19.98
CA ILE A 230 11.92 5.15 -21.06
C ILE A 230 11.83 6.66 -21.27
N SER A 231 12.23 7.15 -22.44
CA SER A 231 12.27 8.59 -22.75
C SER A 231 10.92 9.30 -22.61
N ALA A 232 9.82 8.64 -22.98
CA ALA A 232 8.47 9.19 -22.85
C ALA A 232 8.01 9.36 -21.39
N ILE A 233 8.53 8.54 -20.46
CA ILE A 233 8.25 8.67 -19.03
C ILE A 233 9.25 9.65 -18.42
N ASP A 234 10.55 9.40 -18.58
CA ASP A 234 11.59 10.17 -17.90
C ASP A 234 11.63 11.64 -18.34
N GLY A 235 11.42 11.94 -19.63
CA GLY A 235 11.49 13.30 -20.16
C GLY A 235 10.18 14.11 -20.08
N MET A 236 9.04 13.44 -20.20
CA MET A 236 7.73 14.14 -20.27
C MET A 236 6.92 14.01 -18.98
N ASN A 237 7.00 12.88 -18.29
CA ASN A 237 6.17 12.53 -17.14
C ASN A 237 7.03 11.91 -16.02
N SER A 238 8.11 12.61 -15.63
CA SER A 238 9.11 12.08 -14.70
C SER A 238 8.47 11.61 -13.40
N ILE A 239 8.94 10.48 -12.88
CA ILE A 239 8.41 9.84 -11.68
C ILE A 239 9.31 10.18 -10.49
N ALA A 240 8.69 10.65 -9.41
CA ALA A 240 9.38 10.88 -8.14
C ALA A 240 9.38 9.62 -7.27
N ARG A 241 10.39 9.46 -6.44
CA ARG A 241 10.55 8.35 -5.52
C ARG A 241 9.57 8.46 -4.35
N GLY A 242 8.67 7.50 -4.24
CA GLY A 242 7.54 7.54 -3.32
C GLY A 242 6.23 8.01 -3.97
N GLN A 243 6.25 8.31 -5.28
CA GLN A 243 5.05 8.68 -6.03
C GLN A 243 4.16 7.46 -6.30
N LYS A 244 2.86 7.73 -6.43
CA LYS A 244 1.86 6.78 -6.95
C LYS A 244 1.43 7.21 -8.35
N ILE A 245 1.85 6.47 -9.37
CA ILE A 245 1.57 6.78 -10.78
C ILE A 245 1.08 5.54 -11.54
N PRO A 246 -0.20 5.50 -11.98
CA PRO A 246 -0.76 4.38 -12.69
C PRO A 246 -0.35 4.35 -14.17
N ILE A 247 -0.39 3.15 -14.76
CA ILE A 247 -0.36 2.95 -16.21
C ILE A 247 -1.76 2.58 -16.67
N PHE A 248 -2.39 3.46 -17.44
CA PHE A 248 -3.68 3.24 -18.09
C PHE A 248 -3.43 2.59 -19.44
N SER A 249 -3.84 1.34 -19.55
CA SER A 249 -3.71 0.53 -20.75
C SER A 249 -5.07 0.05 -21.23
N ALA A 250 -5.08 -0.78 -22.26
CA ALA A 250 -6.26 -1.47 -22.74
C ALA A 250 -5.93 -2.91 -23.13
N ALA A 251 -6.98 -3.71 -23.31
CA ALA A 251 -6.85 -5.09 -23.75
C ALA A 251 -6.10 -5.19 -25.09
N GLY A 252 -5.05 -6.02 -25.11
CA GLY A 252 -4.19 -6.24 -26.27
C GLY A 252 -3.05 -5.23 -26.47
N LEU A 253 -2.89 -4.24 -25.58
CA LEU A 253 -1.74 -3.32 -25.61
C LEU A 253 -0.56 -3.87 -24.80
N PRO A 254 0.69 -3.50 -25.14
CA PRO A 254 1.90 -4.09 -24.54
C PRO A 254 2.27 -3.46 -23.19
N HIS A 255 1.33 -3.43 -22.25
CA HIS A 255 1.57 -2.85 -20.92
C HIS A 255 2.43 -3.73 -20.02
N ASN A 256 2.40 -5.04 -20.24
CA ASN A 256 3.22 -5.97 -19.46
C ASN A 256 4.69 -5.83 -19.84
N GLU A 257 4.98 -5.63 -21.13
CA GLU A 257 6.31 -5.40 -21.65
C GLU A 257 6.88 -4.07 -21.17
N ILE A 258 6.06 -3.01 -21.12
CA ILE A 258 6.46 -1.72 -20.54
C ILE A 258 6.75 -1.88 -19.05
N ALA A 259 5.90 -2.59 -18.30
CA ALA A 259 6.11 -2.82 -16.88
C ALA A 259 7.38 -3.61 -16.59
N ALA A 260 7.62 -4.67 -17.36
CA ALA A 260 8.85 -5.46 -17.28
C ALA A 260 10.08 -4.61 -17.62
N GLN A 261 9.99 -3.74 -18.65
CA GLN A 261 11.05 -2.80 -18.97
C GLN A 261 11.34 -1.84 -17.81
N ILE A 262 10.31 -1.26 -17.20
CA ILE A 262 10.47 -0.38 -16.03
C ILE A 262 11.13 -1.15 -14.89
N CYS A 263 10.72 -2.39 -14.58
CA CYS A 263 11.36 -3.18 -13.54
C CYS A 263 12.86 -3.42 -13.78
N ARG A 264 13.24 -3.74 -15.03
CA ARG A 264 14.65 -4.00 -15.38
C ARG A 264 15.53 -2.76 -15.31
N GLN A 265 14.96 -1.60 -15.64
CA GLN A 265 15.70 -0.37 -15.88
C GLN A 265 15.55 0.65 -14.75
N ALA A 266 14.62 0.42 -13.81
CA ALA A 266 14.39 1.30 -12.67
C ALA A 266 15.67 1.47 -11.86
N GLY A 267 16.13 2.70 -11.77
CA GLY A 267 17.26 3.10 -10.96
C GLY A 267 17.16 4.56 -10.55
N LEU A 268 18.06 4.99 -9.67
CA LEU A 268 18.22 6.39 -9.35
C LEU A 268 18.99 7.12 -10.45
N VAL A 269 18.67 8.40 -10.66
CA VAL A 269 19.46 9.24 -11.58
C VAL A 269 20.88 9.36 -11.02
N LYS A 270 21.86 8.80 -11.73
CA LYS A 270 23.27 8.80 -11.33
C LYS A 270 23.84 10.22 -11.47
N PHE A 271 23.75 11.00 -10.40
CA PHE A 271 24.43 12.30 -10.28
C PHE A 271 25.72 12.12 -9.50
N SER A 272 26.84 12.62 -10.03
CA SER A 272 28.21 12.30 -9.61
C SER A 272 28.63 12.76 -8.20
N ASN A 273 27.70 13.22 -7.36
CA ASN A 273 27.97 13.80 -6.04
C ASN A 273 26.94 13.42 -4.95
N LYS A 274 25.97 12.52 -5.20
CA LYS A 274 25.09 12.03 -4.13
C LYS A 274 25.72 10.82 -3.44
N ASP A 275 25.61 10.81 -2.12
CA ASP A 275 26.36 9.98 -1.19
C ASP A 275 26.39 8.48 -1.53
N ILE A 276 27.50 7.84 -1.17
CA ILE A 276 27.86 6.42 -1.33
C ILE A 276 26.84 5.45 -0.65
N LEU A 277 25.81 5.99 0.03
CA LEU A 277 24.76 5.25 0.74
C LEU A 277 23.51 4.95 -0.12
N ASP A 278 23.32 5.65 -1.25
CA ASP A 278 22.27 5.39 -2.24
C ASP A 278 22.76 4.38 -3.31
N SER A 279 23.29 3.24 -2.87
CA SER A 279 23.72 2.17 -3.78
C SER A 279 22.51 1.50 -4.44
N ASP A 280 22.64 1.17 -5.74
CA ASP A 280 21.65 0.39 -6.53
C ASP A 280 21.23 -0.93 -5.81
N ASP A 281 22.08 -1.44 -4.90
CA ASP A 281 21.86 -2.66 -4.11
C ASP A 281 20.70 -2.58 -3.08
N ASN A 282 20.20 -1.37 -2.76
CA ASN A 282 19.08 -1.19 -1.81
C ASN A 282 17.69 -1.15 -2.49
N PHE A 283 17.62 -1.44 -3.78
CA PHE A 283 16.35 -1.45 -4.53
C PHE A 283 15.70 -2.84 -4.52
N ALA A 284 14.44 -2.89 -4.11
CA ALA A 284 13.63 -4.11 -4.08
C ALA A 284 12.35 -3.92 -4.90
N ILE A 285 11.92 -4.98 -5.58
CA ILE A 285 10.70 -4.96 -6.39
C ILE A 285 9.69 -5.90 -5.77
N VAL A 286 8.49 -5.39 -5.52
CA VAL A 286 7.35 -6.21 -5.12
C VAL A 286 6.35 -6.21 -6.26
N PHE A 287 6.14 -7.37 -6.87
CA PHE A 287 5.26 -7.54 -7.99
C PHE A 287 4.01 -8.32 -7.57
N ALA A 288 2.83 -7.77 -7.83
CA ALA A 288 1.55 -8.41 -7.55
C ALA A 288 0.74 -8.55 -8.84
N ALA A 289 0.48 -9.80 -9.22
CA ALA A 289 -0.36 -10.17 -10.35
C ALA A 289 -1.74 -10.66 -9.84
N MET A 290 -2.83 -10.14 -10.39
CA MET A 290 -4.21 -10.39 -9.98
C MET A 290 -5.02 -10.74 -11.21
N GLY A 291 -5.55 -11.97 -11.27
CA GLY A 291 -6.37 -12.42 -12.39
C GLY A 291 -5.64 -12.50 -13.74
N VAL A 292 -4.31 -12.64 -13.73
CA VAL A 292 -3.53 -12.67 -14.97
C VAL A 292 -3.59 -14.05 -15.64
N ASN A 293 -3.42 -14.05 -16.97
CA ASN A 293 -3.30 -15.29 -17.73
C ASN A 293 -1.99 -16.02 -17.41
N MET A 294 -1.98 -17.34 -17.60
CA MET A 294 -0.79 -18.16 -17.41
C MET A 294 0.39 -17.71 -18.30
N GLU A 295 0.11 -17.24 -19.52
CA GLU A 295 1.13 -16.69 -20.43
C GLU A 295 1.79 -15.43 -19.87
N THR A 296 0.99 -14.49 -19.34
CA THR A 296 1.47 -13.27 -18.70
C THR A 296 2.30 -13.59 -17.44
N ALA A 297 1.82 -14.53 -16.61
CA ALA A 297 2.57 -14.95 -15.42
C ALA A 297 3.92 -15.59 -15.80
N ARG A 298 3.96 -16.42 -16.86
CA ARG A 298 5.20 -16.99 -17.39
C ARG A 298 6.13 -15.93 -17.95
N PHE A 299 5.59 -14.95 -18.68
CA PHE A 299 6.36 -13.84 -19.24
C PHE A 299 7.11 -13.08 -18.14
N PHE A 300 6.42 -12.64 -17.09
CA PHE A 300 7.08 -11.94 -15.97
C PHE A 300 8.10 -12.81 -15.25
N LYS A 301 7.76 -14.08 -15.00
CA LYS A 301 8.68 -15.01 -14.33
C LYS A 301 9.97 -15.20 -15.14
N GLN A 302 9.84 -15.47 -16.44
CA GLN A 302 10.98 -15.65 -17.33
C GLN A 302 11.82 -14.38 -17.44
N ASP A 303 11.17 -13.21 -17.56
CA ASP A 303 11.87 -11.93 -17.61
C ASP A 303 12.67 -11.68 -16.32
N PHE A 304 12.09 -11.90 -15.14
CA PHE A 304 12.81 -11.70 -13.88
C PHE A 304 13.94 -12.72 -13.66
N GLU A 305 13.79 -13.96 -14.16
CA GLU A 305 14.83 -14.98 -14.13
C GLU A 305 16.00 -14.66 -15.08
N GLU A 306 15.71 -14.22 -16.31
CA GLU A 306 16.73 -13.93 -17.33
C GLU A 306 17.58 -12.70 -17.01
N ASN A 307 17.00 -11.70 -16.35
CA ASN A 307 17.70 -10.45 -16.03
C ASN A 307 18.49 -10.52 -14.71
N GLY A 308 18.46 -11.64 -13.99
CA GLY A 308 19.16 -11.80 -12.72
C GLY A 308 18.62 -10.93 -11.58
N SER A 309 17.48 -10.26 -11.78
CA SER A 309 16.84 -9.41 -10.77
C SER A 309 16.02 -10.21 -9.76
N MET A 310 15.86 -11.52 -9.96
CA MET A 310 15.01 -12.38 -9.14
C MET A 310 15.37 -12.26 -7.65
N ASP A 311 16.65 -12.20 -7.28
CA ASP A 311 17.12 -12.13 -5.88
C ASP A 311 16.53 -10.94 -5.10
N ASN A 312 16.21 -9.84 -5.79
CA ASN A 312 15.63 -8.63 -5.20
C ASN A 312 14.13 -8.46 -5.48
N VAL A 313 13.48 -9.47 -6.07
CA VAL A 313 12.07 -9.44 -6.48
C VAL A 313 11.25 -10.39 -5.59
N CYS A 314 10.15 -9.89 -5.04
CA CYS A 314 9.11 -10.70 -4.40
C CYS A 314 7.86 -10.72 -5.28
N LEU A 315 7.44 -11.92 -5.71
CA LEU A 315 6.32 -12.11 -6.63
C LEU A 315 5.10 -12.68 -5.91
N PHE A 316 3.96 -12.00 -6.00
CA PHE A 316 2.65 -12.51 -5.65
C PHE A 316 1.87 -12.76 -6.94
N LEU A 317 1.55 -14.01 -7.25
CA LEU A 317 0.85 -14.39 -8.46
C LEU A 317 -0.52 -14.97 -8.13
N ASN A 318 -1.57 -14.29 -8.57
CA ASN A 318 -2.93 -14.83 -8.64
C ASN A 318 -3.33 -14.95 -10.10
N LEU A 319 -3.55 -16.17 -10.55
CA LEU A 319 -3.90 -16.50 -11.91
C LEU A 319 -5.42 -16.34 -12.15
N ALA A 320 -5.82 -16.27 -13.42
CA ALA A 320 -7.23 -16.18 -13.79
C ALA A 320 -8.08 -17.39 -13.32
N ASN A 321 -7.47 -18.56 -13.15
CA ASN A 321 -8.12 -19.78 -12.63
C ASN A 321 -8.20 -19.82 -11.09
N ASP A 322 -7.47 -18.94 -10.40
CA ASP A 322 -7.51 -18.86 -8.95
C ASP A 322 -8.76 -18.09 -8.49
N PRO A 323 -9.24 -18.32 -7.25
CA PRO A 323 -10.47 -17.71 -6.76
C PRO A 323 -10.43 -16.17 -6.80
N THR A 324 -11.59 -15.57 -7.12
CA THR A 324 -11.73 -14.11 -7.26
C THR A 324 -11.46 -13.37 -5.95
N ILE A 325 -11.75 -14.00 -4.81
CA ILE A 325 -11.55 -13.39 -3.49
C ILE A 325 -10.06 -13.25 -3.14
N GLU A 326 -9.20 -14.15 -3.63
CA GLU A 326 -7.75 -13.99 -3.45
C GLU A 326 -7.23 -12.70 -4.10
N ARG A 327 -7.87 -12.23 -5.18
CA ARG A 327 -7.51 -10.95 -5.83
C ARG A 327 -7.69 -9.76 -4.91
N ILE A 328 -8.65 -9.82 -3.97
CA ILE A 328 -8.92 -8.73 -3.02
C ILE A 328 -7.80 -8.62 -1.98
N ILE A 329 -7.26 -9.75 -1.54
CA ILE A 329 -6.19 -9.79 -0.52
C ILE A 329 -4.78 -9.67 -1.12
N THR A 330 -4.58 -10.09 -2.37
CA THR A 330 -3.28 -10.06 -3.07
C THR A 330 -2.55 -8.70 -3.01
N PRO A 331 -3.18 -7.55 -3.35
CA PRO A 331 -2.49 -6.26 -3.29
C PRO A 331 -2.20 -5.84 -1.85
N ARG A 332 -3.04 -6.25 -0.89
CA ARG A 332 -2.82 -5.99 0.54
C ARG A 332 -1.63 -6.78 1.08
N LEU A 333 -1.45 -8.03 0.66
CA LEU A 333 -0.28 -8.86 0.98
C LEU A 333 1.00 -8.24 0.40
N ALA A 334 0.96 -7.85 -0.86
CA ALA A 334 2.08 -7.20 -1.54
C ALA A 334 2.49 -5.89 -0.86
N LEU A 335 1.53 -5.01 -0.57
CA LEU A 335 1.81 -3.73 0.09
C LEU A 335 2.30 -3.89 1.52
N THR A 336 1.82 -4.89 2.27
CA THR A 336 2.30 -5.15 3.63
C THR A 336 3.74 -5.64 3.62
N THR A 337 4.09 -6.46 2.63
CA THR A 337 5.48 -6.89 2.40
C THR A 337 6.35 -5.69 1.99
N ALA A 338 5.86 -4.83 1.10
CA ALA A 338 6.56 -3.62 0.71
C ALA A 338 6.76 -2.62 1.86
N GLU A 339 5.78 -2.47 2.75
CA GLU A 339 5.88 -1.64 3.96
C GLU A 339 6.90 -2.18 4.95
N PHE A 340 6.94 -3.51 5.13
CA PHE A 340 7.96 -4.15 5.95
C PHE A 340 9.37 -3.87 5.38
N LEU A 341 9.58 -4.15 4.10
CA LEU A 341 10.87 -3.94 3.43
C LEU A 341 11.30 -2.46 3.42
N ALA A 342 10.36 -1.54 3.17
CA ALA A 342 10.69 -0.12 3.08
C ALA A 342 10.90 0.51 4.46
N TYR A 343 10.03 0.21 5.43
CA TYR A 343 10.01 0.97 6.67
C TYR A 343 10.69 0.26 7.85
N GLN A 344 10.90 -1.06 7.78
CA GLN A 344 11.65 -1.80 8.81
C GLN A 344 13.06 -2.16 8.32
N CYS A 345 13.21 -2.57 7.06
CA CYS A 345 14.51 -2.91 6.46
C CYS A 345 15.16 -1.74 5.70
N GLU A 346 14.52 -0.56 5.66
CA GLU A 346 15.00 0.67 5.01
C GLU A 346 15.27 0.58 3.49
N LYS A 347 14.71 -0.42 2.80
CA LYS A 347 14.89 -0.62 1.35
C LYS A 347 14.05 0.35 0.52
N HIS A 348 14.44 0.54 -0.74
CA HIS A 348 13.70 1.34 -1.69
C HIS A 348 12.83 0.41 -2.52
N VAL A 349 11.53 0.42 -2.27
CA VAL A 349 10.61 -0.56 -2.84
C VAL A 349 9.83 0.03 -4.00
N LEU A 350 9.89 -0.64 -5.15
CA LEU A 350 9.01 -0.42 -6.29
C LEU A 350 7.92 -1.49 -6.28
N VAL A 351 6.67 -1.04 -6.15
CA VAL A 351 5.50 -1.93 -6.16
C VAL A 351 4.82 -1.82 -7.51
N ILE A 352 4.67 -2.95 -8.20
CA ILE A 352 3.85 -3.06 -9.41
C ILE A 352 2.63 -3.91 -9.10
N LEU A 353 1.45 -3.35 -9.34
CA LEU A 353 0.17 -4.02 -9.15
C LEU A 353 -0.49 -4.20 -10.53
N THR A 354 -0.72 -5.41 -10.97
CA THR A 354 -1.41 -5.70 -12.25
C THR A 354 -2.38 -6.86 -12.05
N ASP A 355 -3.62 -6.90 -12.52
CA ASP A 355 -4.38 -5.82 -13.13
C ASP A 355 -5.40 -5.28 -12.11
N MET A 356 -5.39 -3.96 -11.89
CA MET A 356 -6.36 -3.30 -11.00
C MET A 356 -7.79 -3.36 -11.53
N SER A 357 -7.99 -3.60 -12.84
CA SER A 357 -9.33 -3.87 -13.38
C SER A 357 -9.88 -5.22 -12.91
N SER A 358 -9.06 -6.26 -12.88
CA SER A 358 -9.44 -7.56 -12.32
C SER A 358 -9.71 -7.51 -10.82
N TYR A 359 -9.00 -6.63 -10.09
CA TYR A 359 -9.32 -6.32 -8.70
C TYR A 359 -10.72 -5.69 -8.55
N ALA A 360 -11.01 -4.66 -9.34
CA ALA A 360 -12.29 -3.96 -9.29
C ALA A 360 -13.47 -4.86 -9.72
N GLU A 361 -13.26 -5.76 -10.67
CA GLU A 361 -14.24 -6.77 -11.06
C GLU A 361 -14.52 -7.78 -9.95
N ALA A 362 -13.48 -8.26 -9.26
CA ALA A 362 -13.64 -9.13 -8.10
C ALA A 362 -14.41 -8.42 -6.97
N LEU A 363 -14.12 -7.14 -6.74
CA LEU A 363 -14.84 -6.33 -5.76
C LEU A 363 -16.32 -6.17 -6.12
N ARG A 364 -16.61 -5.96 -7.42
CA ARG A 364 -17.98 -5.92 -7.95
C ARG A 364 -18.71 -7.25 -7.76
N GLU A 365 -18.06 -8.38 -8.03
CA GLU A 365 -18.64 -9.71 -7.85
C GLU A 365 -19.02 -9.96 -6.38
N VAL A 366 -18.13 -9.61 -5.44
CA VAL A 366 -18.39 -9.74 -4.00
C VAL A 366 -19.54 -8.83 -3.57
N SER A 367 -19.60 -7.60 -4.07
CA SER A 367 -20.69 -6.66 -3.77
C SER A 367 -22.04 -7.14 -4.32
N ALA A 368 -22.07 -7.65 -5.55
CA ALA A 368 -23.27 -8.20 -6.17
C ALA A 368 -23.77 -9.46 -5.45
N ALA A 369 -22.85 -10.34 -5.02
CA ALA A 369 -23.18 -11.52 -4.21
C ALA A 369 -23.74 -11.18 -2.82
N ARG A 370 -23.53 -9.95 -2.34
CA ARG A 370 -24.08 -9.41 -1.09
C ARG A 370 -25.39 -8.66 -1.28
N GLU A 371 -25.90 -8.55 -2.50
CA GLU A 371 -27.08 -7.75 -2.84
C GLU A 371 -26.97 -6.29 -2.34
N GLU A 372 -25.75 -5.75 -2.32
CA GLU A 372 -25.51 -4.34 -1.97
C GLU A 372 -26.10 -3.41 -3.04
N VAL A 373 -26.45 -2.18 -2.65
CA VAL A 373 -26.89 -1.16 -3.60
C VAL A 373 -25.74 -0.84 -4.55
N PRO A 374 -25.87 -1.11 -5.86
CA PRO A 374 -24.79 -0.87 -6.80
C PRO A 374 -24.61 0.62 -7.07
N GLY A 375 -23.37 1.04 -7.26
CA GLY A 375 -23.01 2.36 -7.76
C GLY A 375 -23.00 2.42 -9.29
N ARG A 376 -22.19 3.33 -9.84
CA ARG A 376 -22.06 3.55 -11.29
C ARG A 376 -21.52 2.29 -11.99
N ARG A 377 -22.18 1.89 -13.09
CA ARG A 377 -21.84 0.68 -13.88
C ARG A 377 -21.79 -0.62 -13.05
N GLY A 378 -22.51 -0.70 -11.92
CA GLY A 378 -22.61 -1.90 -11.10
C GLY A 378 -21.49 -2.08 -10.07
N PHE A 379 -20.47 -1.22 -10.03
CA PHE A 379 -19.41 -1.26 -9.02
C PHE A 379 -19.92 -0.83 -7.64
N PRO A 380 -19.31 -1.29 -6.53
CA PRO A 380 -19.72 -0.89 -5.18
C PRO A 380 -19.54 0.61 -4.94
N GLY A 381 -20.42 1.19 -4.11
CA GLY A 381 -20.33 2.60 -3.73
C GLY A 381 -19.05 2.98 -2.96
N TYR A 382 -18.41 2.00 -2.30
CA TYR A 382 -17.16 2.18 -1.56
C TYR A 382 -15.89 1.94 -2.39
N MET A 383 -16.00 1.74 -3.71
CA MET A 383 -14.83 1.47 -4.56
C MET A 383 -13.75 2.56 -4.48
N TYR A 384 -14.14 3.83 -4.35
CA TYR A 384 -13.19 4.94 -4.17
C TYR A 384 -12.35 4.76 -2.91
N THR A 385 -13.01 4.53 -1.77
CA THR A 385 -12.34 4.35 -0.48
C THR A 385 -11.45 3.11 -0.50
N ASP A 386 -11.94 2.01 -1.08
CA ASP A 386 -11.21 0.74 -1.14
C ASP A 386 -9.93 0.86 -1.99
N LEU A 387 -10.00 1.48 -3.17
CA LEU A 387 -8.80 1.80 -3.97
C LEU A 387 -7.86 2.76 -3.24
N ALA A 388 -8.39 3.73 -2.51
CA ALA A 388 -7.58 4.67 -1.73
C ALA A 388 -6.80 3.97 -0.61
N THR A 389 -7.37 2.94 0.02
CA THR A 389 -6.63 2.15 1.05
C THR A 389 -5.40 1.43 0.50
N ILE A 390 -5.37 1.14 -0.81
CA ILE A 390 -4.24 0.52 -1.50
C ILE A 390 -3.25 1.59 -1.96
N TYR A 391 -3.72 2.58 -2.71
CA TYR A 391 -2.86 3.58 -3.34
C TYR A 391 -2.20 4.54 -2.34
N GLU A 392 -2.87 4.90 -1.24
CA GLU A 392 -2.30 5.83 -0.26
C GLU A 392 -1.23 5.20 0.66
N ARG A 393 -0.87 3.94 0.46
CA ARG A 393 0.25 3.28 1.18
C ARG A 393 1.62 3.63 0.60
N ALA A 394 1.66 4.33 -0.53
CA ALA A 394 2.90 4.87 -1.13
C ALA A 394 3.43 6.08 -0.36
N GLY A 395 4.74 6.33 -0.47
CA GLY A 395 5.37 7.54 0.03
C GLY A 395 6.68 7.32 0.79
N ARG A 396 7.11 8.40 1.47
CA ARG A 396 8.29 8.44 2.35
C ARG A 396 7.85 8.94 3.72
N VAL A 397 8.50 8.43 4.76
CA VAL A 397 8.21 8.79 6.16
C VAL A 397 9.44 9.41 6.82
N GLU A 398 9.21 10.36 7.70
CA GLU A 398 10.27 11.04 8.45
C GLU A 398 10.97 10.08 9.40
N GLY A 399 12.31 10.15 9.42
CA GLY A 399 13.14 9.29 10.27
C GLY A 399 13.39 7.88 9.74
N ARG A 400 12.96 7.54 8.51
CA ARG A 400 13.30 6.29 7.83
C ARG A 400 13.81 6.57 6.41
N ASN A 401 14.81 5.80 5.97
CA ASN A 401 15.47 6.02 4.68
C ASN A 401 14.73 5.36 3.50
N GLY A 402 13.93 4.32 3.78
CA GLY A 402 13.20 3.59 2.74
C GLY A 402 11.98 4.35 2.20
N SER A 403 11.49 3.87 1.06
CA SER A 403 10.40 4.51 0.32
C SER A 403 9.58 3.48 -0.45
N ILE A 404 8.30 3.76 -0.66
CA ILE A 404 7.42 2.91 -1.47
C ILE A 404 6.92 3.71 -2.66
N THR A 405 7.35 3.33 -3.85
CA THR A 405 6.83 3.88 -5.12
C THR A 405 5.84 2.88 -5.70
N GLN A 406 4.66 3.34 -6.13
CA GLN A 406 3.63 2.47 -6.69
C GLN A 406 3.39 2.76 -8.17
N ILE A 407 3.44 1.71 -8.98
CA ILE A 407 3.04 1.72 -10.40
C ILE A 407 1.91 0.70 -10.60
N PRO A 408 0.66 1.07 -10.28
CA PRO A 408 -0.49 0.23 -10.56
C PRO A 408 -0.84 0.26 -12.05
N ILE A 409 -1.10 -0.90 -12.63
CA ILE A 409 -1.46 -1.07 -14.03
C ILE A 409 -2.93 -1.43 -14.07
N LEU A 410 -3.67 -0.73 -14.93
CA LEU A 410 -5.08 -1.01 -15.17
C LEU A 410 -5.39 -1.09 -16.66
N THR A 411 -6.25 -2.04 -17.03
CA THR A 411 -6.79 -2.14 -18.38
C THR A 411 -8.17 -1.47 -18.46
N MET A 412 -8.28 -0.39 -19.22
CA MET A 412 -9.53 0.33 -19.42
C MET A 412 -10.46 -0.48 -20.33
N PRO A 413 -11.70 -0.78 -19.88
CA PRO A 413 -12.68 -1.43 -20.75
C PRO A 413 -13.05 -0.52 -21.93
N ASN A 414 -13.00 -1.06 -23.15
CA ASN A 414 -13.31 -0.35 -24.40
C ASN A 414 -12.49 0.93 -24.63
N ASP A 415 -11.27 1.00 -24.10
CA ASP A 415 -10.38 2.18 -24.17
C ASP A 415 -11.03 3.46 -23.56
N ASP A 416 -12.06 3.31 -22.72
CA ASP A 416 -12.85 4.42 -22.15
C ASP A 416 -12.20 4.98 -20.87
N ILE A 417 -11.52 6.13 -20.98
CA ILE A 417 -10.92 6.83 -19.84
C ILE A 417 -11.97 7.33 -18.82
N THR A 418 -13.22 7.51 -19.25
CA THR A 418 -14.31 7.94 -18.35
C THR A 418 -14.88 6.78 -17.53
N HIS A 419 -14.43 5.54 -17.77
CA HIS A 419 -14.87 4.38 -17.01
C HIS A 419 -14.60 4.58 -15.50
N PRO A 420 -15.46 4.10 -14.58
CA PRO A 420 -15.27 4.32 -13.13
C PRO A 420 -13.90 3.91 -12.57
N ILE A 421 -13.27 2.88 -13.13
CA ILE A 421 -11.94 2.39 -12.70
C ILE A 421 -10.83 3.45 -12.95
N PRO A 422 -10.56 3.88 -14.20
CA PRO A 422 -9.57 4.94 -14.46
C PRO A 422 -9.97 6.29 -13.86
N ASP A 423 -11.26 6.64 -13.86
CA ASP A 423 -11.78 7.91 -13.29
C ASP A 423 -11.47 8.01 -11.79
N LEU A 424 -11.83 6.99 -10.99
CA LEU A 424 -11.50 6.97 -9.56
C LEU A 424 -9.99 6.86 -9.29
N THR A 425 -9.27 6.08 -10.11
CA THR A 425 -7.81 5.97 -9.95
C THR A 425 -7.12 7.31 -10.21
N GLY A 426 -7.56 8.08 -11.21
CA GLY A 426 -7.03 9.41 -11.52
C GLY A 426 -7.34 10.47 -10.45
N TYR A 427 -8.42 10.30 -9.67
CA TYR A 427 -8.69 11.16 -8.51
C TYR A 427 -7.76 10.89 -7.32
N ILE A 428 -7.35 9.63 -7.13
CA ILE A 428 -6.53 9.21 -5.98
C ILE A 428 -5.04 9.38 -6.26
N THR A 429 -4.61 8.99 -7.46
CA THR A 429 -3.19 8.98 -7.85
C THR A 429 -2.71 10.35 -8.35
N GLU A 430 -1.39 10.50 -8.45
CA GLU A 430 -0.74 11.80 -8.68
C GLU A 430 -0.41 12.03 -10.16
N GLY A 431 -1.22 11.49 -11.06
CA GLY A 431 -0.98 11.48 -12.51
C GLY A 431 -1.40 10.17 -13.13
N GLN A 432 -1.06 9.97 -14.41
CA GLN A 432 -1.26 8.71 -15.12
C GLN A 432 -0.34 8.66 -16.35
N ILE A 433 0.09 7.46 -16.72
CA ILE A 433 0.74 7.17 -18.00
C ILE A 433 -0.28 6.48 -18.89
N TYR A 434 -0.56 7.05 -20.06
CA TYR A 434 -1.58 6.56 -20.97
C TYR A 434 -0.96 5.81 -22.14
N VAL A 435 -1.26 4.52 -22.25
CA VAL A 435 -0.85 3.66 -23.35
C VAL A 435 -1.94 3.69 -24.42
N ASP A 436 -1.56 4.09 -25.64
CA ASP A 436 -2.50 4.40 -26.71
C ASP A 436 -2.47 3.35 -27.84
N ARG A 437 -3.67 2.89 -28.21
CA ARG A 437 -3.85 1.93 -29.30
C ARG A 437 -3.45 2.49 -30.66
N GLN A 438 -3.62 3.80 -30.90
CA GLN A 438 -3.28 4.40 -32.20
C GLN A 438 -1.77 4.34 -32.48
N LEU A 439 -0.95 4.59 -31.46
CA LEU A 439 0.50 4.48 -31.55
C LEU A 439 0.94 3.02 -31.71
N HIS A 440 0.28 2.11 -30.99
CA HIS A 440 0.56 0.68 -31.08
C HIS A 440 0.29 0.11 -32.48
N ASN A 441 -0.85 0.47 -33.09
CA ASN A 441 -1.21 0.03 -34.44
C ASN A 441 -0.22 0.52 -35.50
N ARG A 442 0.52 1.59 -35.21
CA ARG A 442 1.60 2.14 -36.07
C ARG A 442 2.97 1.52 -35.78
N GLN A 443 3.02 0.46 -34.98
CA GLN A 443 4.23 -0.27 -34.60
C GLN A 443 5.24 0.60 -33.84
N ILE A 444 4.75 1.56 -33.05
CA ILE A 444 5.58 2.40 -32.19
C ILE A 444 5.61 1.79 -30.79
N TYR A 445 6.81 1.60 -30.25
CA TYR A 445 7.02 1.07 -28.91
C TYR A 445 7.97 1.97 -28.12
N PRO A 446 7.70 2.26 -26.83
CA PRO A 446 6.44 2.00 -26.13
C PRO A 446 5.32 2.94 -26.62
N PRO A 447 4.09 2.47 -26.84
CA PRO A 447 3.00 3.30 -27.36
C PRO A 447 2.39 4.24 -26.30
N ILE A 448 3.20 5.14 -25.74
CA ILE A 448 2.77 6.09 -24.71
C ILE A 448 2.32 7.40 -25.36
N ASN A 449 1.08 7.79 -25.08
CA ASN A 449 0.57 9.09 -25.53
C ASN A 449 0.79 10.14 -24.45
N VAL A 450 1.67 11.09 -24.76
CA VAL A 450 2.10 12.13 -23.81
C VAL A 450 1.05 13.20 -23.53
N LEU A 451 0.00 13.33 -24.35
CA LEU A 451 -1.04 14.37 -24.17
C LEU A 451 -1.98 14.08 -22.97
N PRO A 452 -2.61 12.90 -22.86
CA PRO A 452 -3.43 12.57 -21.70
C PRO A 452 -2.59 12.07 -20.51
N SER A 453 -1.30 11.83 -20.70
CA SER A 453 -0.38 11.46 -19.61
C SER A 453 0.03 12.68 -18.79
N LEU A 454 0.18 12.50 -17.49
CA LEU A 454 0.57 13.56 -16.56
C LEU A 454 1.33 12.98 -15.38
N SER A 455 2.33 13.70 -14.88
CA SER A 455 2.91 13.50 -13.55
C SER A 455 2.85 14.81 -12.76
N ARG A 456 2.14 14.82 -11.62
CA ARG A 456 1.99 16.03 -10.78
C ARG A 456 3.25 16.37 -10.00
N LEU A 457 4.04 15.35 -9.60
CA LEU A 457 5.30 15.52 -8.86
C LEU A 457 6.51 15.74 -9.77
N MET A 458 6.33 15.79 -11.09
CA MET A 458 7.43 16.07 -12.02
C MET A 458 8.18 17.35 -11.65
N LYS A 459 7.47 18.41 -11.22
CA LYS A 459 8.08 19.71 -10.90
C LYS A 459 9.08 19.68 -9.74
N SER A 460 8.93 18.75 -8.79
CA SER A 460 9.86 18.61 -7.67
C SER A 460 11.01 17.67 -7.99
N ALA A 461 10.79 16.70 -8.88
CA ALA A 461 11.79 15.74 -9.31
C ALA A 461 12.82 16.32 -10.30
N ILE A 462 12.47 17.40 -11.01
CA ILE A 462 13.31 18.01 -12.04
C ILE A 462 13.91 19.35 -11.59
N GLY A 463 15.02 19.74 -12.20
CA GLY A 463 15.66 21.02 -11.95
C GLY A 463 17.15 20.90 -11.63
N GLU A 464 17.74 22.04 -11.28
CA GLU A 464 19.15 22.15 -10.91
C GLU A 464 19.43 21.38 -9.61
N GLY A 465 20.42 20.49 -9.63
CA GLY A 465 20.78 19.63 -8.50
C GLY A 465 20.09 18.26 -8.47
N MET A 466 19.05 18.04 -9.28
CA MET A 466 18.39 16.73 -9.41
C MET A 466 18.65 16.09 -10.78
N THR A 467 18.32 16.80 -11.87
CA THR A 467 18.54 16.34 -13.25
C THR A 467 19.39 17.36 -14.01
N ARG A 468 18.78 18.15 -14.89
CA ARG A 468 19.41 19.23 -15.66
C ARG A 468 18.49 20.45 -15.62
N GLU A 469 19.07 21.64 -15.66
CA GLU A 469 18.37 22.93 -15.51
C GLU A 469 17.25 23.16 -16.55
N ASP A 470 17.36 22.55 -17.73
CA ASP A 470 16.52 22.76 -18.91
C ASP A 470 15.37 21.74 -19.04
N HIS A 471 15.31 20.75 -18.16
CA HIS A 471 14.35 19.65 -18.26
C HIS A 471 12.90 20.17 -18.34
N SER A 472 12.53 21.09 -17.45
CA SER A 472 11.17 21.65 -17.41
C SER A 472 10.81 22.38 -18.70
N ASP A 473 11.72 23.19 -19.23
CA ASP A 473 11.48 24.02 -20.41
C ASP A 473 11.38 23.15 -21.68
N VAL A 474 12.28 22.16 -21.81
CA VAL A 474 12.28 21.22 -22.94
C VAL A 474 10.99 20.41 -22.96
N SER A 475 10.60 19.84 -21.83
CA SER A 475 9.35 19.06 -21.72
C SER A 475 8.12 19.90 -22.08
N ASN A 476 8.00 21.11 -21.51
CA ASN A 476 6.89 22.02 -21.79
C ASN A 476 6.82 22.44 -23.27
N GLN A 477 7.97 22.66 -23.91
CA GLN A 477 8.02 23.05 -25.32
C GLN A 477 7.71 21.85 -26.23
N LEU A 478 8.24 20.66 -25.94
CA LEU A 478 7.93 19.43 -26.68
C LEU A 478 6.43 19.12 -26.60
N TYR A 479 5.82 19.24 -25.42
CA TYR A 479 4.39 19.03 -25.22
C TYR A 479 3.57 20.01 -26.06
N ALA A 480 3.92 21.30 -26.05
CA ALA A 480 3.22 22.31 -26.84
C ALA A 480 3.33 22.06 -28.35
N CYS A 481 4.53 21.73 -28.84
CA CYS A 481 4.75 21.37 -30.24
C CYS A 481 3.98 20.12 -30.64
N TYR A 482 3.89 19.12 -29.77
CA TYR A 482 3.17 17.87 -30.04
C TYR A 482 1.65 18.10 -30.08
N ALA A 483 1.11 18.91 -29.18
CA ALA A 483 -0.30 19.29 -29.19
C ALA A 483 -0.70 20.03 -30.48
N ILE A 484 0.08 21.07 -30.85
CA ILE A 484 -0.14 21.82 -32.09
C ILE A 484 0.01 20.89 -33.30
N GLY A 485 1.02 20.01 -33.32
CA GLY A 485 1.24 19.05 -34.41
C GLY A 485 0.06 18.09 -34.60
N LYS A 486 -0.60 17.66 -33.52
CA LYS A 486 -1.81 16.83 -33.60
C LYS A 486 -3.00 17.60 -34.18
N ASP A 487 -3.21 18.84 -33.77
CA ASP A 487 -4.27 19.70 -34.33
C ASP A 487 -4.03 19.94 -35.82
N VAL A 488 -2.78 20.22 -36.22
CA VAL A 488 -2.37 20.38 -37.61
C VAL A 488 -2.55 19.08 -38.40
N GLN A 489 -2.25 17.92 -37.82
CA GLN A 489 -2.50 16.62 -38.45
C GLN A 489 -3.99 16.40 -38.74
N ALA A 490 -4.88 16.80 -37.81
CA ALA A 490 -6.32 16.76 -38.03
C ALA A 490 -6.76 17.74 -39.12
N MET A 491 -6.22 18.96 -39.13
CA MET A 491 -6.50 19.95 -40.19
C MET A 491 -6.02 19.47 -41.57
N LYS A 492 -4.83 18.86 -41.66
CA LYS A 492 -4.30 18.26 -42.89
C LYS A 492 -5.27 17.22 -43.47
N ALA A 493 -5.88 16.40 -42.62
CA ALA A 493 -6.84 15.39 -43.07
C ALA A 493 -8.14 15.98 -43.64
N VAL A 494 -8.50 17.21 -43.25
CA VAL A 494 -9.73 17.88 -43.69
C VAL A 494 -9.50 18.76 -44.92
N VAL A 495 -8.46 19.59 -44.90
CA VAL A 495 -8.23 20.65 -45.91
C VAL A 495 -7.23 20.21 -46.99
N GLY A 496 -6.44 19.17 -46.72
CA GLY A 496 -5.36 18.71 -47.61
C GLY A 496 -4.03 19.39 -47.31
N GLU A 497 -2.97 18.89 -47.93
CA GLU A 497 -1.59 19.29 -47.63
C GLU A 497 -1.21 20.66 -48.19
N GLU A 498 -1.78 21.04 -49.34
CA GLU A 498 -1.44 22.28 -50.06
C GLU A 498 -1.94 23.56 -49.34
N ALA A 499 -2.88 23.43 -48.42
CA ALA A 499 -3.46 24.53 -47.67
C ALA A 499 -2.70 24.86 -46.36
N LEU A 500 -1.66 24.08 -46.03
CA LEU A 500 -0.90 24.24 -44.79
C LEU A 500 0.17 25.33 -44.93
N SER A 501 0.40 26.09 -43.86
CA SER A 501 1.50 27.05 -43.82
C SER A 501 2.86 26.35 -43.73
N ALA A 502 3.94 27.07 -44.05
CA ALA A 502 5.30 26.53 -43.90
C ALA A 502 5.60 26.09 -42.44
N ASP A 503 5.05 26.82 -41.47
CA ASP A 503 5.18 26.50 -40.04
C ASP A 503 4.43 25.21 -39.69
N ASP A 504 3.23 25.01 -40.26
CA ASP A 504 2.42 23.81 -40.05
C ASP A 504 3.12 22.55 -40.60
N LEU A 505 3.80 22.67 -41.74
CA LEU A 505 4.61 21.59 -42.30
C LEU A 505 5.76 21.19 -41.35
N LEU A 506 6.39 22.15 -40.67
CA LEU A 506 7.41 21.86 -39.64
C LEU A 506 6.82 21.12 -38.44
N TYR A 507 5.61 21.48 -37.99
CA TYR A 507 4.93 20.76 -36.90
C TYR A 507 4.59 19.31 -37.28
N LEU A 508 4.23 19.04 -38.54
CA LEU A 508 3.98 17.69 -39.04
C LEU A 508 5.27 16.86 -39.13
N GLU A 509 6.37 17.48 -39.58
CA GLU A 509 7.68 16.85 -39.60
C GLU A 509 8.15 16.51 -38.16
N PHE A 510 8.01 17.47 -37.25
CA PHE A 510 8.29 17.28 -35.83
C PHE A 510 7.45 16.14 -35.25
N LEU A 511 6.15 16.09 -35.53
CA LEU A 511 5.26 15.04 -35.02
C LEU A 511 5.76 13.64 -35.40
N THR A 512 6.12 13.47 -36.67
CA THR A 512 6.63 12.20 -37.19
C THR A 512 7.96 11.82 -36.55
N LYS A 513 8.89 12.77 -36.43
CA LYS A 513 10.21 12.55 -35.81
C LYS A 513 10.11 12.34 -34.30
N PHE A 514 9.19 13.00 -33.62
CA PHE A 514 8.94 12.85 -32.19
C PHE A 514 8.46 11.44 -31.88
N GLU A 515 7.44 10.96 -32.60
CA GLU A 515 6.91 9.61 -32.42
C GLU A 515 7.95 8.53 -32.77
N LYS A 516 8.78 8.74 -33.81
CA LYS A 516 9.78 7.75 -34.25
C LYS A 516 11.11 7.76 -33.49
N ASN A 517 11.58 8.91 -33.00
CA ASN A 517 12.91 9.02 -32.38
C ASN A 517 12.83 9.22 -30.87
N PHE A 518 11.84 9.98 -30.39
CA PHE A 518 11.71 10.30 -28.97
C PHE A 518 10.84 9.28 -28.25
N ILE A 519 9.64 8.99 -28.76
CA ILE A 519 8.76 7.97 -28.16
C ILE A 519 9.29 6.58 -28.49
N SER A 520 9.59 6.31 -29.77
CA SER A 520 10.06 4.98 -30.16
C SER A 520 11.43 4.67 -29.55
N GLN A 521 11.50 3.50 -28.92
CA GLN A 521 12.64 2.97 -28.21
C GLN A 521 12.60 1.43 -28.27
N GLY A 522 13.73 0.75 -28.13
CA GLY A 522 13.73 -0.72 -27.99
C GLY A 522 13.33 -1.19 -26.59
N ASN A 523 12.72 -2.39 -26.47
CA ASN A 523 12.31 -3.00 -25.18
C ASN A 523 13.45 -3.19 -24.16
N TYR A 524 14.70 -3.25 -24.65
CA TYR A 524 15.91 -3.43 -23.83
C TYR A 524 16.86 -2.23 -23.88
N GLU A 525 16.50 -1.18 -24.63
CA GLU A 525 17.28 0.05 -24.66
C GLU A 525 17.03 0.79 -23.35
N ASN A 526 18.09 1.20 -22.65
CA ASN A 526 18.01 2.01 -21.42
C ASN A 526 18.61 3.38 -21.71
N ARG A 527 17.75 4.40 -21.85
CA ARG A 527 18.20 5.79 -22.11
C ARG A 527 18.38 6.51 -20.79
N THR A 528 19.49 7.21 -20.64
CA THR A 528 19.63 8.13 -19.50
C THR A 528 18.72 9.33 -19.66
N VAL A 529 18.40 10.01 -18.54
CA VAL A 529 17.64 11.26 -18.60
C VAL A 529 18.36 12.30 -19.46
N PHE A 530 19.71 12.35 -19.40
CA PHE A 530 20.50 13.29 -20.19
C PHE A 530 20.43 13.00 -21.70
N ASP A 531 20.49 11.72 -22.09
CA ASP A 531 20.31 11.31 -23.49
C ASP A 531 18.91 11.68 -23.99
N THR A 532 17.89 11.45 -23.16
CA THR A 532 16.50 11.80 -23.46
C THR A 532 16.35 13.30 -23.72
N LEU A 533 16.94 14.15 -22.87
CA LEU A 533 16.91 15.60 -23.05
C LEU A 533 17.69 16.05 -24.29
N ASP A 534 18.82 15.40 -24.61
CA ASP A 534 19.59 15.70 -25.81
C ASP A 534 18.83 15.33 -27.09
N ILE A 535 18.10 14.20 -27.11
CA ILE A 535 17.17 13.84 -28.20
C ILE A 535 16.05 14.88 -28.29
N GLY A 536 15.51 15.33 -27.16
CA GLY A 536 14.53 16.42 -27.10
C GLY A 536 15.03 17.69 -27.79
N TRP A 537 16.26 18.11 -27.50
CA TRP A 537 16.89 19.27 -28.17
C TRP A 537 17.11 19.06 -29.66
N GLN A 538 17.51 17.86 -30.09
CA GLN A 538 17.66 17.55 -31.52
C GLN A 538 16.34 17.74 -32.28
N LEU A 539 15.22 17.39 -31.67
CA LEU A 539 13.89 17.60 -32.24
C LEU A 539 13.47 19.08 -32.22
N LEU A 540 13.75 19.79 -31.14
CA LEU A 540 13.43 21.22 -31.05
C LEU A 540 14.22 22.08 -32.05
N ARG A 541 15.39 21.63 -32.50
CA ARG A 541 16.21 22.31 -33.54
C ARG A 541 15.62 22.25 -34.95
N ILE A 542 14.61 21.41 -35.18
CA ILE A 542 13.84 21.44 -36.44
C ILE A 542 13.15 22.81 -36.57
N PHE A 543 12.75 23.41 -35.45
CA PHE A 543 12.12 24.71 -35.43
C PHE A 543 13.15 25.86 -35.41
N PRO A 544 12.89 26.96 -36.12
CA PRO A 544 13.58 28.22 -35.93
C PRO A 544 13.51 28.69 -34.47
N ARG A 545 14.56 29.39 -34.02
CA ARG A 545 14.67 29.93 -32.65
C ARG A 545 13.44 30.74 -32.20
N GLU A 546 12.84 31.46 -33.13
CA GLU A 546 11.71 32.36 -32.87
C GLU A 546 10.40 31.62 -32.51
N MET A 547 10.28 30.35 -32.92
CA MET A 547 9.10 29.53 -32.64
C MET A 547 9.12 28.90 -31.23
N LEU A 548 10.28 28.85 -30.58
CA LEU A 548 10.48 28.22 -29.26
C LEU A 548 10.11 29.20 -28.12
N LYS A 549 8.81 29.50 -28.02
CA LYS A 549 8.28 30.55 -27.12
C LYS A 549 8.27 30.19 -25.63
N ARG A 550 8.28 28.90 -25.27
CA ARG A 550 8.22 28.45 -23.87
C ARG A 550 9.58 28.23 -23.22
N ILE A 551 10.67 28.47 -23.96
CA ILE A 551 12.04 28.28 -23.47
C ILE A 551 12.67 29.64 -23.14
N PRO A 552 13.22 29.83 -21.92
CA PRO A 552 13.96 31.03 -21.57
C PRO A 552 15.19 31.24 -22.47
N LYS A 553 15.47 32.50 -22.82
CA LYS A 553 16.62 32.85 -23.68
C LYS A 553 17.96 32.29 -23.18
N LYS A 554 18.19 32.30 -21.86
CA LYS A 554 19.40 31.76 -21.22
C LYS A 554 19.64 30.29 -21.58
N VAL A 555 18.58 29.48 -21.52
CA VAL A 555 18.63 28.04 -21.81
C VAL A 555 18.76 27.84 -23.32
N LEU A 556 18.00 28.61 -24.11
CA LEU A 556 18.04 28.55 -25.57
C LEU A 556 19.45 28.83 -26.12
N ASP A 557 20.11 29.87 -25.65
CA ASP A 557 21.45 30.26 -26.13
C ASP A 557 22.51 29.20 -25.79
N LYS A 558 22.33 28.45 -24.70
CA LYS A 558 23.26 27.41 -24.25
C LYS A 558 23.13 26.10 -25.04
N TYR A 559 21.90 25.64 -25.32
CA TYR A 559 21.64 24.30 -25.85
C TYR A 559 21.24 24.26 -27.33
N TYR A 560 20.71 25.35 -27.89
CA TYR A 560 20.35 25.42 -29.31
C TYR A 560 21.55 25.30 -30.27
N PRO A 561 22.72 25.96 -30.06
CA PRO A 561 23.81 25.96 -31.03
C PRO A 561 24.69 24.69 -31.03
N ARG A 562 24.36 23.67 -30.22
CA ARG A 562 25.17 22.44 -30.10
C ARG A 562 25.02 21.58 -31.36
N ASP A 563 25.80 21.84 -32.40
CA ASP A 563 25.81 20.98 -33.60
C ASP A 563 26.14 19.52 -33.26
N ALA A 564 25.68 18.61 -34.12
CA ALA A 564 25.96 17.17 -34.09
C ALA A 564 27.46 16.79 -34.23
N ALA A 565 28.37 17.76 -34.13
CA ALA A 565 29.82 17.60 -34.22
C ALA A 565 30.48 17.01 -32.94
N GLY A 566 29.72 16.77 -31.87
CA GLY A 566 30.26 16.31 -30.58
C GLY A 566 30.47 14.79 -30.41
N ARG A 567 30.01 13.94 -31.34
CA ARG A 567 30.15 12.47 -31.23
C ARG A 567 31.42 11.90 -31.89
N GLY A 568 32.32 12.73 -32.41
CA GLY A 568 33.51 12.27 -33.15
C GLY A 568 34.86 12.41 -32.45
N HIS A 569 34.95 12.87 -31.19
CA HIS A 569 36.28 13.26 -30.66
C HIS A 569 36.49 13.09 -29.14
N ARG A 570 36.03 11.97 -28.55
CA ARG A 570 36.32 11.67 -27.13
C ARG A 570 36.92 10.30 -26.79
N ASP A 571 37.21 9.43 -27.76
CA ASP A 571 37.74 8.07 -27.48
C ASP A 571 39.08 7.72 -28.16
N GLU A 572 39.98 8.68 -28.40
CA GLU A 572 41.34 8.38 -28.94
C GLU A 572 42.50 8.93 -28.09
N SER A 573 42.26 9.32 -26.83
CA SER A 573 43.34 9.83 -25.96
C SER A 573 43.56 9.08 -24.66
N ASN A 574 43.06 7.85 -24.53
CA ASN A 574 43.40 6.95 -23.42
C ASN A 574 43.27 5.47 -23.83
N LEU A 575 44.08 5.04 -24.80
CA LEU A 575 44.43 3.64 -25.04
C LEU A 575 45.95 3.53 -25.18
#